data_AF-J4TFA1-F1
#
_entry.id   AF-J4TFA1-F1
#
_cell.length_a   1.000
_cell.length_b   1.000
_cell.length_c   1.000
_cell.angle_alpha   90.00
_cell.angle_beta   90.00
_cell.angle_gamma   90.00
#
_symmetry.space_group_name_H-M   'P 1'
#
loop_
_entity.id
_entity.type
_entity.pdbx_description
1 polymer ?
#
loop_
_entity_poly.entity_id
_entity_poly.type
_entity_poly.pdbx_seq_one_letter_code
_entity_poly.pdbx_strand_id
1 'polypeptide(L)'
;MDIGTIFKILIIMIIIAVLIYFTISQKEKINVGLLIFVLIFTTIIIDTATTDRTEKSNTKKIIEETSSDGRYKVIISIIGSTGLTGYSDLVLSVGVKQDEDYIIKEYLRCHVHCWTNEEYFNFEWLNDGVKIIFLGCEKGELKYRIYWEDVF
;
A
#
# COMPACT_ATOMS: atom_id res chain seq x y z
N MET A 1 -2.96 -15.52 18.45
CA MET A 1 -2.66 -16.07 17.12
C MET A 1 -3.99 -16.53 16.53
N ASP A 2 -4.39 -15.99 15.39
CA ASP A 2 -5.70 -16.28 14.80
C ASP A 2 -5.77 -17.73 14.29
N ILE A 3 -6.96 -18.33 14.33
CA ILE A 3 -7.22 -19.71 13.88
C ILE A 3 -6.83 -19.87 12.41
N GLY A 4 -7.04 -18.84 11.58
CA GLY A 4 -6.60 -18.82 10.18
C GLY A 4 -5.08 -18.93 10.04
N THR A 5 -4.31 -18.24 10.89
CA THR A 5 -2.84 -18.30 10.90
C THR A 5 -2.32 -19.67 11.33
N ILE A 6 -2.95 -20.28 12.35
CA ILE A 6 -2.62 -21.64 12.81
C ILE A 6 -2.84 -22.65 11.68
N PHE A 7 -3.95 -22.53 10.96
CA PHE A 7 -4.30 -23.44 9.86
C PHE A 7 -3.33 -23.32 8.67
N LYS A 8 -2.93 -22.09 8.31
CA LYS A 8 -1.91 -21.85 7.27
C LYS A 8 -0.56 -22.49 7.64
N ILE A 9 -0.07 -22.26 8.86
CA ILE A 9 1.20 -22.85 9.33
C ILE A 9 1.14 -24.38 9.30
N LEU A 10 -0.01 -24.97 9.68
CA LEU A 10 -0.22 -26.41 9.64
C LEU A 10 -0.12 -26.97 8.21
N ILE A 11 -0.76 -26.31 7.24
CA ILE A 11 -0.68 -26.71 5.82
C ILE A 11 0.77 -26.65 5.31
N ILE A 12 1.49 -25.59 5.66
CA ILE A 12 2.90 -25.40 5.26
C ILE A 12 3.78 -26.52 5.83
N MET A 13 3.61 -26.84 7.12
CA MET A 13 4.33 -27.93 7.78
C MET A 13 4.06 -29.28 7.11
N ILE A 14 2.81 -29.55 6.72
CA ILE A 14 2.43 -30.79 6.02
C ILE A 14 3.07 -30.85 4.64
N ILE A 15 3.06 -29.75 3.86
CA ILE A 15 3.70 -29.69 2.55
C ILE A 15 5.22 -29.95 2.67
N ILE A 16 5.89 -29.33 3.64
CA ILE A 16 7.33 -29.55 3.89
C ILE A 16 7.60 -31.02 4.25
N ALA A 17 6.79 -31.63 5.12
CA ALA A 17 6.94 -33.03 5.49
C ALA A 17 6.77 -33.99 4.30
N VAL A 18 5.78 -33.72 3.43
CA VAL A 18 5.57 -34.49 2.20
C VAL A 18 6.76 -34.35 1.24
N LEU A 19 7.30 -33.14 1.08
CA LEU A 19 8.45 -32.88 0.20
C LEU A 19 9.73 -33.56 0.72
N ILE A 20 9.96 -33.58 2.05
CA ILE A 20 11.06 -34.32 2.68
C ILE A 20 10.87 -35.84 2.51
N TYR A 21 9.65 -36.34 2.63
CA TYR A 21 9.37 -37.76 2.39
C TYR A 21 9.68 -38.18 0.95
N PHE A 22 9.34 -37.33 -0.03
CA PHE A 22 9.63 -37.58 -1.44
C PHE A 22 11.14 -37.50 -1.78
N THR A 23 11.94 -36.69 -1.07
CA THR A 23 13.39 -36.65 -1.28
C THR A 23 14.12 -37.87 -0.70
N ILE A 24 13.60 -38.47 0.38
CA ILE A 24 14.25 -39.59 1.07
C ILE A 24 13.91 -40.96 0.45
N SER A 25 12.70 -41.15 -0.11
CA SER A 25 12.21 -42.49 -0.51
C SER A 25 12.71 -43.01 -1.88
N GLN A 26 13.48 -42.25 -2.65
CA GLN A 26 13.91 -42.67 -3.99
C GLN A 26 15.44 -42.91 -4.00
N LYS A 27 15.84 -44.17 -3.80
CA LYS A 27 17.17 -44.78 -4.05
C LYS A 27 18.34 -43.80 -4.28
N GLU A 28 19.18 -43.65 -3.24
CA GLU A 28 20.60 -43.22 -3.22
C GLU A 28 21.05 -41.96 -4.00
N LYS A 29 20.18 -41.27 -4.74
CA LYS A 29 20.52 -39.99 -5.38
C LYS A 29 19.44 -38.97 -5.06
N ILE A 30 19.85 -37.92 -4.35
CA ILE A 30 19.03 -36.72 -4.15
C ILE A 30 18.61 -36.21 -5.54
N ASN A 31 17.31 -36.21 -5.81
CA ASN A 31 16.77 -35.66 -7.04
C ASN A 31 16.90 -34.13 -6.97
N VAL A 32 17.99 -33.61 -7.55
CA VAL A 32 18.32 -32.16 -7.54
C VAL A 32 17.19 -31.32 -8.12
N GLY A 33 16.47 -31.84 -9.12
CA GLY A 33 15.29 -31.16 -9.68
C GLY A 33 14.15 -31.03 -8.68
N LEU A 34 13.91 -32.08 -7.89
CA LEU A 34 12.93 -32.05 -6.80
C LEU A 34 13.37 -31.06 -5.72
N LEU A 35 14.66 -31.03 -5.35
CA LEU A 35 15.19 -30.09 -4.36
C LEU A 35 14.99 -28.62 -4.78
N ILE A 36 15.27 -28.29 -6.04
CA ILE A 36 15.06 -26.95 -6.59
C ILE A 36 13.57 -26.58 -6.56
N PHE A 37 12.70 -27.52 -6.96
CA PHE A 37 11.25 -27.30 -6.92
C PHE A 37 10.76 -27.04 -5.49
N VAL A 38 11.26 -27.80 -4.50
CA VAL A 38 10.98 -27.58 -3.07
C VAL A 38 11.41 -26.19 -2.62
N LEU A 39 12.63 -25.75 -2.97
CA LEU A 39 13.15 -24.45 -2.58
C LEU A 39 12.35 -23.28 -3.21
N ILE A 40 11.92 -23.42 -4.46
CA ILE A 40 11.07 -22.41 -5.12
C ILE A 40 9.69 -22.40 -4.45
N PHE A 41 9.11 -23.56 -4.15
CA PHE A 41 7.79 -23.63 -3.54
C PHE A 41 7.79 -23.13 -2.10
N THR A 42 8.82 -23.43 -1.30
CA THR A 42 8.96 -22.90 0.06
C THR A 42 9.20 -21.39 0.06
N THR A 43 9.94 -20.84 -0.90
CA THR A 43 10.10 -19.38 -1.00
C THR A 43 8.80 -18.68 -1.37
N ILE A 44 8.00 -19.21 -2.30
CA ILE A 44 6.66 -18.67 -2.63
C ILE A 44 5.72 -18.76 -1.42
N ILE A 45 5.74 -19.87 -0.69
CA ILE A 45 4.93 -20.05 0.51
C ILE A 45 5.36 -19.09 1.62
N ILE A 46 6.66 -18.97 1.89
CA ILE A 46 7.19 -18.03 2.89
C ILE A 46 6.76 -16.63 2.51
N ASP A 47 6.96 -16.21 1.27
CA ASP A 47 6.53 -14.90 0.78
C ASP A 47 5.03 -14.68 1.05
N THR A 48 4.17 -15.62 0.62
CA THR A 48 2.71 -15.55 0.83
C THR A 48 2.31 -15.55 2.31
N ALA A 49 3.02 -16.30 3.17
CA ALA A 49 2.75 -16.41 4.60
C ALA A 49 3.34 -15.24 5.40
N THR A 50 4.44 -14.63 4.97
CA THR A 50 4.95 -13.36 5.50
C THR A 50 4.19 -12.16 4.98
N THR A 51 3.43 -12.32 3.89
CA THR A 51 2.44 -11.34 3.42
C THR A 51 1.18 -11.32 4.31
N ASP A 52 1.11 -12.11 5.39
CA ASP A 52 0.10 -11.93 6.44
C ASP A 52 0.38 -10.64 7.23
N ARG A 53 -0.24 -9.55 6.76
CA ARG A 53 -1.09 -8.65 7.58
C ARG A 53 -0.50 -8.10 8.89
N THR A 54 0.81 -8.00 9.00
CA THR A 54 1.51 -7.18 10.01
C THR A 54 2.07 -5.88 9.44
N GLU A 55 1.76 -5.56 8.19
CA GLU A 55 1.67 -4.16 7.77
C GLU A 55 0.42 -3.55 8.39
N LYS A 56 0.49 -3.29 9.69
CA LYS A 56 -0.05 -2.05 10.25
C LYS A 56 0.31 -0.97 9.22
N SER A 57 -0.68 -0.51 8.47
CA SER A 57 -0.96 0.90 8.14
C SER A 57 0.21 1.86 8.38
N ASN A 58 1.39 1.58 7.85
CA ASN A 58 2.50 2.51 7.88
C ASN A 58 2.27 3.35 6.65
N THR A 59 1.46 4.40 6.82
CA THR A 59 1.36 5.50 5.88
C THR A 59 2.78 5.87 5.48
N LYS A 60 3.17 5.50 4.27
CA LYS A 60 4.59 5.49 3.90
C LYS A 60 5.05 6.90 3.52
N LYS A 61 4.09 7.81 3.31
CA LYS A 61 4.31 9.22 2.95
C LYS A 61 3.05 10.04 3.20
N ILE A 62 3.21 11.18 3.87
CA ILE A 62 2.14 12.17 4.07
C ILE A 62 2.66 13.48 3.49
N ILE A 63 2.03 13.97 2.42
CA ILE A 63 2.26 15.30 1.89
C ILE A 63 1.19 16.20 2.50
N GLU A 64 1.60 17.22 3.23
CA GLU A 64 0.69 18.20 3.81
C GLU A 64 0.97 19.58 3.24
N GLU A 65 -0.08 20.24 2.76
CA GLU A 65 -0.03 21.63 2.30
C GLU A 65 -1.12 22.42 3.03
N THR A 66 -0.79 23.60 3.52
CA THR A 66 -1.73 24.46 4.26
C THR A 66 -1.99 25.73 3.48
N SER A 67 -3.23 26.22 3.48
CA SER A 67 -3.58 27.48 2.84
C SER A 67 -2.81 28.64 3.46
N SER A 68 -2.59 29.71 2.68
CA SER A 68 -1.83 30.88 3.17
C SER A 68 -2.45 31.58 4.38
N ASP A 69 -3.77 31.44 4.57
CA ASP A 69 -4.52 31.95 5.72
C ASP A 69 -4.63 30.95 6.89
N GLY A 70 -4.09 29.73 6.72
CA GLY A 70 -4.11 28.68 7.74
C GLY A 70 -5.51 28.12 8.05
N ARG A 71 -6.53 28.42 7.24
CA ARG A 71 -7.90 27.93 7.47
C ARG A 71 -8.12 26.53 6.91
N TYR A 72 -7.38 26.14 5.88
CA TYR A 72 -7.56 24.87 5.19
C TYR A 72 -6.24 24.11 5.09
N LYS A 73 -6.33 22.79 5.08
CA LYS A 73 -5.19 21.88 4.90
C LYS A 73 -5.53 20.81 3.88
N VAL A 74 -4.60 20.45 3.01
CA VAL A 74 -4.70 19.27 2.16
C VAL A 74 -3.68 18.25 2.62
N ILE A 75 -4.12 16.99 2.74
CA ILE A 75 -3.29 15.87 3.17
C ILE A 75 -3.39 14.79 2.12
N ILE A 76 -2.25 14.41 1.54
CA ILE A 76 -2.14 13.28 0.62
C ILE A 76 -1.39 12.18 1.34
N SER A 77 -2.09 11.09 1.64
CA SER A 77 -1.55 9.90 2.29
C SER A 77 -1.37 8.79 1.27
N ILE A 78 -0.17 8.22 1.20
CA ILE A 78 0.06 6.97 0.46
C ILE A 78 0.02 5.82 1.47
N ILE A 79 -1.03 5.02 1.37
CA ILE A 79 -1.32 3.91 2.27
C ILE A 79 -1.02 2.59 1.55
N GLY A 80 -0.30 1.71 2.24
CA GLY A 80 0.05 0.38 1.73
C GLY A 80 1.51 0.28 1.32
N SER A 81 1.93 -0.97 1.10
CA SER A 81 3.29 -1.32 0.77
C SER A 81 3.46 -1.54 -0.72
N THR A 82 4.55 -1.00 -1.22
CA THR A 82 5.18 -1.37 -2.49
C THR A 82 5.64 -2.83 -2.42
N GLY A 83 4.68 -3.78 -2.38
CA GLY A 83 4.96 -5.20 -2.57
C GLY A 83 5.30 -5.50 -4.04
N LEU A 84 5.49 -6.78 -4.38
CA LEU A 84 5.83 -7.26 -5.73
C LEU A 84 4.92 -6.75 -6.86
N THR A 85 3.67 -6.40 -6.55
CA THR A 85 2.71 -5.88 -7.53
C THR A 85 2.86 -4.39 -7.80
N GLY A 86 3.54 -3.65 -6.92
CA GLY A 86 3.82 -2.24 -7.10
C GLY A 86 2.60 -1.32 -7.04
N TYR A 87 1.55 -1.63 -6.25
CA TYR A 87 0.39 -0.75 -6.08
C TYR A 87 0.28 -0.18 -4.66
N SER A 88 -0.36 0.97 -4.52
CA SER A 88 -0.64 1.65 -3.24
C SER A 88 -1.97 2.40 -3.32
N ASP A 89 -2.55 2.71 -2.17
CA ASP A 89 -3.72 3.57 -2.07
C ASP A 89 -3.26 5.01 -1.91
N LEU A 90 -3.63 5.89 -2.85
CA LEU A 90 -3.57 7.32 -2.59
C LEU A 90 -4.89 7.75 -1.95
N VAL A 91 -4.78 8.36 -0.77
CA VAL A 91 -5.89 8.96 -0.04
C VAL A 91 -5.67 10.47 0.01
N LEU A 92 -6.60 11.20 -0.57
CA LEU A 92 -6.64 12.65 -0.59
C LEU A 92 -7.68 13.13 0.41
N SER A 93 -7.22 13.86 1.42
CA SER A 93 -8.04 14.40 2.49
C SER A 93 -7.90 15.91 2.57
N VAL A 94 -8.97 16.57 3.01
CA VAL A 94 -9.03 18.03 3.20
C VAL A 94 -9.46 18.31 4.63
N GLY A 95 -8.77 19.28 5.23
CA GLY A 95 -9.00 19.77 6.57
C GLY A 95 -9.51 21.19 6.58
N VAL A 96 -10.44 21.50 7.48
CA VAL A 96 -10.80 22.86 7.87
C VAL A 96 -10.42 23.09 9.32
N LYS A 97 -9.84 24.24 9.62
CA LYS A 97 -9.46 24.62 10.98
C LYS A 97 -10.72 24.93 11.79
N GLN A 98 -10.86 24.28 12.94
CA GLN A 98 -11.88 24.54 13.95
C GLN A 98 -11.17 24.66 15.29
N ASP A 99 -11.22 25.86 15.89
CA ASP A 99 -10.48 26.21 17.10
C ASP A 99 -8.95 26.00 16.96
N GLU A 100 -8.38 25.09 17.74
CA GLU A 100 -6.94 24.75 17.71
C GLU A 100 -6.61 23.59 16.78
N ASP A 101 -7.62 22.84 16.32
CA ASP A 101 -7.45 21.60 15.55
C ASP A 101 -7.99 21.72 14.12
N TYR A 102 -7.70 20.71 13.29
CA TYR A 102 -8.30 20.56 11.96
C TYR A 102 -9.29 19.40 11.94
N ILE A 103 -10.51 19.66 11.46
CA ILE A 103 -11.43 18.58 11.09
C ILE A 103 -11.01 18.07 9.71
N ILE A 104 -10.42 16.88 9.66
CA ILE A 104 -10.00 16.23 8.42
C ILE A 104 -11.11 15.34 7.86
N LYS A 105 -11.41 15.47 6.58
CA LYS A 105 -12.31 14.60 5.82
C LYS A 105 -11.59 14.00 4.61
N GLU A 106 -11.79 12.70 4.39
CA GLU A 106 -11.35 12.03 3.16
C GLU A 106 -12.23 12.50 1.98
N TYR A 107 -11.60 12.98 0.92
CA TYR A 107 -12.28 13.41 -0.31
C TYR A 107 -12.25 12.30 -1.37
N LEU A 108 -11.09 11.68 -1.57
CA LEU A 108 -10.90 10.67 -2.60
C LEU A 108 -9.91 9.59 -2.15
N ARG A 109 -10.21 8.35 -2.53
CA ARG A 109 -9.29 7.22 -2.44
C ARG A 109 -9.17 6.54 -3.80
N CYS A 110 -7.94 6.35 -4.27
CA CYS A 110 -7.67 5.68 -5.52
C CYS A 110 -6.51 4.68 -5.42
N HIS A 111 -6.63 3.57 -6.15
CA HIS A 111 -5.55 2.58 -6.30
C HIS A 111 -4.60 3.03 -7.41
N VAL A 112 -3.33 3.18 -7.08
CA VAL A 112 -2.31 3.78 -7.95
C VAL A 112 -1.07 2.90 -7.98
N HIS A 113 -0.38 2.84 -9.13
CA HIS A 113 0.84 2.06 -9.27
C HIS A 113 2.04 2.86 -8.73
N CYS A 114 2.68 2.36 -7.66
CA CYS A 114 3.96 2.72 -7.06
C CYS A 114 4.34 4.21 -7.24
N TRP A 115 3.86 5.05 -6.33
CA TRP A 115 4.25 6.46 -6.29
C TRP A 115 5.23 6.71 -5.14
N THR A 116 6.44 7.12 -5.52
CA THR A 116 7.54 7.35 -4.57
C THR A 116 7.97 8.81 -4.47
N ASN A 117 7.55 9.69 -5.39
CA ASN A 117 8.05 11.07 -5.46
C ASN A 117 7.01 12.13 -5.09
N GLU A 118 7.36 12.96 -4.11
CA GLU A 118 6.58 14.10 -3.59
C GLU A 118 6.48 15.25 -4.59
N GLU A 119 7.51 15.41 -5.43
CA GLU A 119 7.70 16.53 -6.35
C GLU A 119 6.67 16.59 -7.48
N TYR A 120 5.72 15.66 -7.53
CA TYR A 120 4.69 15.59 -8.57
C TYR A 120 3.38 16.29 -8.22
N PHE A 121 3.24 16.87 -7.03
CA PHE A 121 2.03 17.58 -6.62
C PHE A 121 2.27 19.08 -6.58
N ASN A 122 1.40 19.84 -7.25
CA ASN A 122 1.32 21.28 -7.13
C ASN A 122 -0.09 21.70 -6.69
N PHE A 123 -0.17 22.69 -5.81
CA PHE A 123 -1.40 23.14 -5.17
C PHE A 123 -1.67 24.59 -5.54
N GLU A 124 -2.82 24.84 -6.16
CA GLU A 124 -3.31 26.17 -6.48
C GLU A 124 -4.52 26.45 -5.58
N TRP A 125 -4.33 27.32 -4.59
CA TRP A 125 -5.37 27.71 -3.65
C TRP A 125 -6.33 28.72 -4.29
N LEU A 126 -7.62 28.46 -4.18
CA LEU A 126 -8.70 29.28 -4.71
C LEU A 126 -9.58 29.75 -3.55
N ASN A 127 -10.42 30.76 -3.80
CA ASN A 127 -11.32 31.27 -2.77
C ASN A 127 -12.33 30.22 -2.30
N ASP A 128 -12.80 29.38 -3.22
CA ASP A 128 -13.87 28.40 -3.05
C ASP A 128 -13.37 26.95 -3.00
N GLY A 129 -12.05 26.74 -3.06
CA GLY A 129 -11.51 25.40 -3.18
C GLY A 129 -9.99 25.34 -3.29
N VAL A 130 -9.50 24.15 -3.60
CA VAL A 130 -8.10 23.92 -3.96
C VAL A 130 -8.04 23.10 -5.23
N LYS A 131 -7.13 23.48 -6.11
CA LYS A 131 -6.82 22.73 -7.31
C LYS A 131 -5.49 22.02 -7.12
N ILE A 132 -5.52 20.71 -7.32
CA ILE A 132 -4.39 19.80 -7.16
C ILE A 132 -3.98 19.36 -8.56
N ILE A 133 -2.75 19.68 -8.93
CA ILE A 133 -2.16 19.36 -10.22
C ILE A 133 -1.14 18.25 -10.00
N PHE A 134 -1.34 17.15 -10.70
CA PHE A 134 -0.44 16.00 -10.71
C PHE A 134 0.41 16.00 -11.98
N LEU A 135 1.73 16.12 -11.80
CA LEU A 135 2.72 16.26 -12.87
C LEU A 135 3.35 14.92 -13.30
N GLY A 136 3.13 13.84 -12.54
CA GLY A 136 3.79 12.54 -12.74
C GLY A 136 3.06 11.53 -13.63
N CYS A 137 2.03 11.94 -14.38
CA CYS A 137 1.23 11.02 -15.18
C CYS A 137 1.81 10.83 -16.60
N GLU A 138 2.03 9.57 -17.02
CA GLU A 138 2.47 9.23 -18.38
C GLU A 138 1.54 9.77 -19.49
N LYS A 139 0.26 9.98 -19.17
CA LYS A 139 -0.76 10.50 -20.09
C LYS A 139 -0.96 12.03 -20.03
N GLY A 140 -0.06 12.75 -19.35
CA GLY A 140 -0.13 14.21 -19.19
C GLY A 140 -0.62 14.66 -17.81
N GLU A 141 -0.70 15.97 -17.59
CA GLU A 141 -1.09 16.55 -16.30
C GLU A 141 -2.52 16.18 -15.92
N LEU A 142 -2.69 15.68 -14.69
CA LEU A 142 -4.01 15.37 -14.17
C LEU A 142 -4.41 16.42 -13.13
N LYS A 143 -5.58 17.04 -13.30
CA LYS A 143 -6.01 18.20 -12.52
C LYS A 143 -7.31 17.89 -11.80
N TYR A 144 -7.29 17.97 -10.48
CA TYR A 144 -8.49 17.89 -9.64
C TYR A 144 -8.77 19.27 -9.04
N ARG A 145 -10.04 19.64 -8.96
CA ARG A 145 -10.50 20.81 -8.20
C ARG A 145 -11.47 20.32 -7.14
N ILE A 146 -11.18 20.63 -5.90
CA ILE A 146 -12.02 20.32 -4.75
C ILE A 146 -12.67 21.62 -4.31
N TYR A 147 -13.99 21.67 -4.29
CA TYR A 147 -14.72 22.80 -3.73
C TYR A 147 -15.00 22.56 -2.25
N TRP A 148 -15.02 23.63 -1.45
CA TRP A 148 -15.30 23.52 -0.02
C TRP A 148 -16.71 22.99 0.25
N GLU A 149 -17.69 23.38 -0.58
CA GLU A 149 -19.08 22.93 -0.48
C GLU A 149 -19.27 21.42 -0.70
N ASP A 150 -18.37 20.78 -1.45
CA ASP A 150 -18.41 19.34 -1.68
C ASP A 150 -17.91 18.54 -0.46
N VAL A 151 -17.24 19.21 0.49
CA VAL A 151 -16.55 18.57 1.61
C VAL A 151 -17.14 18.97 2.96
N PHE A 152 -17.50 20.24 3.15
CA PHE A 152 -17.91 20.82 4.44
C PHE A 152 -19.33 21.37 4.44
#